data_AF-A0A9W7HUF9-F1
#
_entry.id   AF-A0A9W7HUF9-F1
#
_cell.length_a   1.000
_cell.length_b   1.000
_cell.length_c   1.000
_cell.angle_alpha   90.00
_cell.angle_beta   90.00
_cell.angle_gamma   90.00
#
_symmetry.space_group_name_H-M   'P 1'
#
loop_
_entity.id
_entity.type
_entity.pdbx_description
1 polymer ?
#
loop_
_entity_poly.entity_id
_entity_poly.type
_entity_poly.pdbx_seq_one_letter_code
_entity_poly.pdbx_strand_id
1 'polypeptide(L)'
;MLEASSFSKQWLPFCRKFKVEPRSPEAYFKTAIEPDNHDPVVLEHWLEIKKQYDKTKMRIETTEKMNKIPEYIRKQHKGFREWDFVTSRNDHQTILQILIDGRDPNAVDIEGNVLPTLVYLAREKRPQFHHHFKAGAMNALIRVSARISNGPIVLNVDCDMYSNDSESIKRSLCVFMDEEKGHEVAFVQYPQAFCNLTKNDLYGNSYRVFRKLEFPGFDANGGSCYIGTGCFHRREALCGKKYDETCKVDWEQLNHRRVEESASVLEATCKVLASCTFEQNSPWGKEVC
;
A
#
# COMPACT_ATOMS: atom_id res chain seq x y z
N MET A 1 -0.63 -4.55 -11.96
CA MET A 1 -1.37 -3.45 -11.29
C MET A 1 -2.66 -3.11 -12.01
N LEU A 2 -2.64 -2.84 -13.32
CA LEU A 2 -3.85 -2.54 -14.10
C LEU A 2 -4.94 -3.63 -13.99
N GLU A 3 -4.60 -4.88 -14.30
CA GLU A 3 -5.54 -6.02 -14.19
C GLU A 3 -6.12 -6.16 -12.77
N ALA A 4 -5.27 -6.00 -11.75
CA ALA A 4 -5.69 -6.02 -10.35
C ALA A 4 -6.64 -4.86 -9.99
N SER A 5 -6.38 -3.66 -10.52
CA SER A 5 -7.25 -2.49 -10.31
C SER A 5 -8.64 -2.70 -10.93
N SER A 6 -8.71 -3.32 -12.11
CA SER A 6 -9.99 -3.70 -12.74
C SER A 6 -10.73 -4.77 -11.94
N PHE A 7 -10.01 -5.80 -11.48
CA PHE A 7 -10.61 -6.86 -10.66
C PHE A 7 -11.08 -6.35 -9.28
N SER A 8 -10.42 -5.34 -8.71
CA SER A 8 -10.80 -4.75 -7.41
C SER A 8 -12.25 -4.24 -7.40
N LYS A 9 -12.78 -3.80 -8.55
CA LYS A 9 -14.17 -3.34 -8.69
C LYS A 9 -15.21 -4.41 -8.41
N GLN A 10 -14.84 -5.69 -8.53
CA GLN A 10 -15.72 -6.82 -8.20
C GLN A 10 -15.34 -7.42 -6.85
N TRP A 11 -14.04 -7.49 -6.57
CA TRP A 11 -13.50 -8.10 -5.35
C TRP A 11 -13.87 -7.35 -4.07
N LEU A 12 -13.79 -6.01 -4.07
CA LEU A 12 -14.03 -5.21 -2.86
C LEU A 12 -15.50 -5.28 -2.38
N PRO A 13 -16.52 -5.13 -3.25
CA PRO A 13 -17.92 -5.44 -2.91
C PRO A 13 -18.11 -6.82 -2.32
N PHE A 14 -17.61 -7.85 -2.99
CA PHE A 14 -17.70 -9.24 -2.55
C PHE A 14 -17.10 -9.42 -1.14
N CYS A 15 -15.91 -8.85 -0.93
CA CYS A 15 -15.25 -8.82 0.37
C CYS A 15 -16.14 -8.23 1.47
N ARG A 16 -16.73 -7.06 1.23
CA ARG A 16 -17.59 -6.39 2.22
C ARG A 16 -18.86 -7.19 2.50
N LYS A 17 -19.54 -7.64 1.45
CA LYS A 17 -20.80 -8.37 1.52
C LYS A 17 -20.67 -9.70 2.28
N PHE A 18 -19.62 -10.46 2.00
CA PHE A 18 -19.42 -11.79 2.58
C PHE A 18 -18.39 -11.84 3.70
N LYS A 19 -17.92 -10.68 4.19
CA LYS A 19 -16.92 -10.55 5.28
C LYS A 19 -15.70 -11.47 5.08
N VAL A 20 -15.23 -11.54 3.84
CA VAL A 20 -14.12 -12.42 3.41
C VAL A 20 -12.86 -12.17 4.23
N GLU A 21 -12.20 -13.20 4.76
CA GLU A 21 -10.86 -13.12 5.33
C GLU A 21 -10.03 -14.34 4.91
N PRO A 22 -8.73 -14.19 4.57
CA PRO A 22 -8.00 -12.92 4.40
C PRO A 22 -8.45 -12.15 3.14
N ARG A 23 -8.17 -10.84 3.06
CA ARG A 23 -8.57 -9.99 1.92
C ARG A 23 -7.74 -10.18 0.65
N SER A 24 -6.61 -10.89 0.73
CA SER A 24 -5.81 -11.27 -0.44
C SER A 24 -6.53 -12.37 -1.22
N PRO A 25 -6.88 -12.17 -2.51
CA PRO A 25 -7.61 -13.17 -3.30
C PRO A 25 -6.88 -14.52 -3.38
N GLU A 26 -5.57 -14.50 -3.61
CA GLU A 26 -4.76 -15.73 -3.69
C GLU A 26 -4.75 -16.47 -2.35
N ALA A 27 -4.56 -15.75 -1.25
CA ALA A 27 -4.57 -16.36 0.08
C ALA A 27 -5.95 -16.92 0.44
N TYR A 28 -7.01 -16.19 0.12
CA TYR A 28 -8.39 -16.62 0.33
C TYR A 28 -8.69 -17.88 -0.47
N PHE A 29 -8.54 -17.86 -1.79
CA PHE A 29 -8.92 -18.99 -2.64
C PHE A 29 -8.05 -20.24 -2.44
N LYS A 30 -6.85 -20.11 -1.87
CA LYS A 30 -6.01 -21.25 -1.48
C LYS A 30 -6.61 -22.05 -0.32
N THR A 31 -7.35 -21.42 0.59
CA THR A 31 -7.91 -22.07 1.78
C THR A 31 -9.44 -22.08 1.82
N ALA A 32 -10.09 -21.32 0.95
CA ALA A 32 -11.54 -21.21 0.89
C ALA A 32 -12.16 -22.55 0.50
N ILE A 33 -13.12 -22.99 1.31
CA ILE A 33 -14.01 -24.10 0.97
C ILE A 33 -15.14 -23.52 0.13
N GLU A 34 -15.51 -24.22 -0.94
CA GLU A 34 -16.67 -23.83 -1.75
C GLU A 34 -17.93 -23.78 -0.87
N PRO A 35 -18.75 -22.71 -0.95
CA PRO A 35 -19.99 -22.63 -0.20
C PRO A 35 -20.92 -23.80 -0.53
N ASP A 36 -21.65 -24.30 0.46
CA ASP A 36 -22.65 -25.34 0.24
C ASP A 36 -23.84 -24.82 -0.60
N ASN A 37 -24.50 -25.72 -1.33
CA ASN A 37 -25.66 -25.44 -2.18
C ASN A 37 -26.90 -24.98 -1.41
N HIS A 38 -26.84 -24.91 -0.08
CA HIS A 38 -27.94 -24.43 0.76
C HIS A 38 -28.28 -22.95 0.54
N ASP A 39 -27.33 -22.15 0.03
CA ASP A 39 -27.60 -20.79 -0.46
C ASP A 39 -27.09 -20.63 -1.91
N PRO A 40 -27.97 -20.88 -2.90
CA PRO A 40 -27.62 -20.80 -4.32
C PRO A 40 -27.09 -19.43 -4.76
N VAL A 41 -27.55 -18.35 -4.13
CA VAL A 41 -27.14 -16.98 -4.48
C VAL A 41 -25.70 -16.72 -4.03
N VAL A 42 -25.35 -17.18 -2.82
CA VAL A 42 -23.98 -17.10 -2.31
C VAL A 42 -23.03 -17.91 -3.19
N LEU A 43 -23.44 -19.14 -3.56
CA LEU A 43 -22.62 -20.01 -4.40
C LEU A 43 -22.40 -19.42 -5.79
N GLU A 44 -23.46 -18.92 -6.44
CA GLU A 44 -23.37 -18.31 -7.77
C GLU A 44 -22.41 -17.11 -7.75
N HIS A 45 -22.55 -16.22 -6.76
CA HIS A 45 -21.64 -15.09 -6.60
C HIS A 45 -20.19 -15.52 -6.34
N TRP A 46 -19.98 -16.53 -5.50
CA TRP A 46 -18.64 -17.03 -5.20
C TRP A 46 -17.97 -17.64 -6.44
N LEU A 47 -18.71 -18.46 -7.20
CA LEU A 47 -18.22 -19.07 -8.44
C LEU A 47 -17.87 -18.03 -9.51
N GLU A 48 -18.71 -17.00 -9.68
CA GLU A 48 -18.43 -15.94 -10.64
C GLU A 48 -17.19 -15.14 -10.23
N ILE A 49 -17.04 -14.76 -8.96
CA ILE A 49 -15.84 -14.04 -8.49
C ILE A 49 -14.58 -14.89 -8.63
N LYS A 50 -14.65 -16.18 -8.30
CA LYS A 50 -13.53 -17.12 -8.50
C LYS A 50 -13.13 -17.21 -9.96
N LYS A 51 -14.09 -17.36 -10.87
CA LYS A 51 -13.86 -17.38 -12.31
C LYS A 51 -13.23 -16.09 -12.81
N GLN A 52 -13.66 -14.93 -12.31
CA GLN A 52 -13.08 -13.63 -12.67
C GLN A 52 -11.66 -13.45 -12.13
N TYR A 53 -11.40 -13.94 -10.92
CA TYR A 53 -10.07 -14.01 -10.34
C TYR A 53 -9.13 -14.89 -11.19
N ASP A 54 -9.54 -16.12 -11.53
CA ASP A 54 -8.73 -17.05 -12.33
C ASP A 54 -8.41 -16.48 -13.72
N LYS A 55 -9.39 -15.84 -14.39
CA LYS A 55 -9.17 -15.11 -15.65
C LYS A 55 -8.15 -13.98 -15.49
N THR A 56 -8.24 -13.23 -14.40
CA THR A 56 -7.31 -12.13 -14.11
C THR A 56 -5.90 -12.64 -13.86
N LYS A 57 -5.76 -13.69 -13.05
CA LYS A 57 -4.50 -14.38 -12.79
C LYS A 57 -3.87 -14.90 -14.09
N MET A 58 -4.65 -15.59 -14.93
CA MET A 58 -4.19 -16.08 -16.22
C MET A 58 -3.67 -14.97 -17.14
N ARG A 59 -4.36 -13.81 -17.21
CA ARG A 59 -3.92 -12.65 -18.00
C ARG A 59 -2.58 -12.09 -17.51
N ILE A 60 -2.40 -11.99 -16.20
CA ILE A 60 -1.16 -11.53 -15.58
C ILE A 60 -0.01 -12.50 -15.91
N GLU A 61 -0.21 -13.79 -15.64
CA GLU A 61 0.80 -14.83 -15.91
C GLU A 61 1.16 -14.94 -17.39
N THR A 62 0.18 -14.78 -18.29
CA THR A 62 0.42 -14.78 -19.73
C THR A 62 1.26 -13.59 -20.15
N THR A 63 0.96 -12.40 -19.64
CA THR A 63 1.72 -11.17 -19.91
C THR A 63 3.16 -11.29 -19.41
N GLU A 64 3.35 -11.88 -18.23
CA GLU A 64 4.67 -12.16 -17.65
C GLU A 64 5.45 -13.15 -18.52
N LYS A 65 4.86 -14.30 -18.87
CA LYS A 65 5.49 -15.33 -19.71
C LYS A 65 5.88 -14.81 -21.10
N MET A 66 5.03 -13.97 -21.70
CA MET A 66 5.29 -13.37 -23.01
C MET A 66 6.24 -12.17 -22.94
N ASN A 67 6.52 -11.65 -21.73
CA ASN A 67 7.21 -10.39 -21.49
C ASN A 67 6.71 -9.24 -22.39
N LYS A 68 5.41 -9.25 -22.69
CA LYS A 68 4.78 -8.34 -23.64
C LYS A 68 3.34 -8.04 -23.24
N ILE A 69 3.03 -6.75 -23.16
CA ILE A 69 1.68 -6.26 -22.93
C ILE A 69 0.95 -6.19 -24.28
N PRO A 70 -0.29 -6.71 -24.38
CA PRO A 70 -1.10 -6.57 -25.59
C PRO A 70 -1.23 -5.10 -26.03
N GLU A 71 -1.11 -4.86 -27.34
CA GLU A 71 -1.03 -3.51 -27.90
C GLU A 71 -2.28 -2.66 -27.61
N TYR A 72 -3.45 -3.29 -27.58
CA TYR A 72 -4.70 -2.59 -27.25
C TYR A 72 -4.69 -2.06 -25.81
N ILE A 73 -4.13 -2.80 -24.84
CA ILE A 73 -3.97 -2.36 -23.45
C ILE A 73 -2.91 -1.25 -23.38
N ARG A 74 -1.79 -1.44 -24.08
CA ARG A 74 -0.69 -0.46 -24.11
C ARG A 74 -1.17 0.91 -24.59
N LYS A 75 -2.03 0.94 -25.62
CA LYS A 75 -2.58 2.18 -26.20
C LYS A 75 -3.52 2.92 -25.26
N GLN A 76 -4.23 2.22 -24.38
CA GLN A 76 -5.22 2.79 -23.45
C GLN A 76 -4.58 3.49 -22.24
N HIS A 77 -3.33 3.15 -21.88
CA HIS A 77 -2.68 3.70 -20.69
C HIS A 77 -1.43 4.50 -21.03
N LYS A 78 -1.51 5.81 -20.81
CA LYS A 78 -0.41 6.77 -21.01
C LYS A 78 0.88 6.36 -20.29
N GLY A 79 0.77 5.76 -19.10
CA GLY A 79 1.90 5.30 -18.31
C GLY A 79 2.81 4.30 -19.02
N PHE A 80 2.27 3.43 -19.88
CA PHE A 80 3.11 2.49 -20.65
C PHE A 80 3.97 3.18 -21.68
N ARG A 81 3.51 4.30 -22.25
CA ARG A 81 4.29 5.08 -23.22
C ARG A 81 5.49 5.75 -22.56
N GLU A 82 5.42 6.07 -21.27
CA GLU A 82 6.59 6.61 -20.56
C GLU A 82 7.74 5.61 -20.49
N TRP A 83 7.44 4.31 -20.49
CA TRP A 83 8.45 3.25 -20.52
C TRP A 83 9.14 3.10 -21.88
N ASP A 84 8.60 3.65 -22.96
CA ASP A 84 9.23 3.66 -24.29
C ASP A 84 10.51 4.52 -24.32
N PHE A 85 10.58 5.51 -23.43
CA PHE A 85 11.71 6.44 -23.33
C PHE A 85 12.76 6.01 -22.30
N VAL A 86 12.57 4.84 -21.67
CA VAL A 86 13.46 4.34 -20.62
C VAL A 86 14.70 3.69 -21.22
N THR A 87 15.86 4.23 -20.88
CA THR A 87 17.15 3.69 -21.34
C THR A 87 17.53 2.43 -20.57
N SER A 88 17.41 2.44 -19.23
CA SER A 88 17.69 1.27 -18.40
C SER A 88 16.97 1.32 -17.05
N ARG A 89 17.00 0.21 -16.30
CA ARG A 89 16.46 0.16 -14.92
C ARG A 89 17.11 1.12 -13.92
N ASN A 90 18.27 1.67 -14.27
CA ASN A 90 19.06 2.60 -13.46
C ASN A 90 19.15 4.00 -14.10
N ASP A 91 18.56 4.19 -15.28
CA ASP A 91 18.56 5.45 -16.01
C ASP A 91 17.19 5.64 -16.67
N HIS A 92 16.31 6.34 -15.95
CA HIS A 92 14.97 6.66 -16.39
C HIS A 92 14.40 7.85 -15.61
N GLN A 93 13.51 8.59 -16.27
CA GLN A 93 12.73 9.65 -15.66
C GLN A 93 11.72 9.13 -14.62
N THR A 94 11.15 10.04 -13.83
CA THR A 94 10.01 9.71 -12.96
C THR A 94 8.79 9.35 -13.80
N ILE A 95 8.20 8.18 -13.52
CA ILE A 95 6.94 7.72 -14.09
C ILE A 95 5.93 7.63 -12.95
N LEU A 96 4.90 8.47 -13.00
CA LEU A 96 3.85 8.53 -11.97
C LEU A 96 2.50 8.49 -12.66
N GLN A 97 1.62 7.60 -12.21
CA GLN A 97 0.29 7.41 -12.78
C GLN A 97 -0.74 7.21 -11.67
N ILE A 98 -1.84 7.96 -11.73
CA ILE A 98 -3.01 7.72 -10.86
C ILE A 98 -3.91 6.75 -11.63
N LEU A 99 -3.93 5.48 -11.20
CA LEU A 99 -4.69 4.41 -11.85
C LEU A 99 -6.16 4.40 -11.45
N ILE A 100 -6.43 4.74 -10.20
CA ILE A 100 -7.76 5.01 -9.66
C ILE A 100 -7.64 6.34 -8.94
N ASP A 101 -8.47 7.31 -9.32
CA ASP A 101 -8.61 8.56 -8.56
C ASP A 101 -9.86 8.47 -7.71
N GLY A 102 -9.72 8.17 -6.41
CA GLY A 102 -10.87 8.05 -5.50
C GLY A 102 -11.61 9.37 -5.25
N ARG A 103 -11.14 10.48 -5.82
CA ARG A 103 -11.84 11.77 -5.81
C ARG A 103 -12.76 11.93 -7.02
N ASP A 104 -12.59 11.12 -8.06
CA ASP A 104 -13.46 11.09 -9.23
C ASP A 104 -14.76 10.35 -8.88
N PRO A 105 -15.94 10.97 -9.02
CA PRO A 105 -17.23 10.32 -8.78
C PRO A 105 -17.47 9.08 -9.65
N ASN A 106 -16.75 8.93 -10.77
CA ASN A 106 -16.86 7.77 -11.66
C ASN A 106 -15.93 6.61 -11.25
N ALA A 107 -15.01 6.84 -10.31
CA ALA A 107 -14.10 5.81 -9.80
C ALA A 107 -14.80 4.92 -8.77
N VAL A 108 -15.86 4.25 -9.20
CA VAL A 108 -16.70 3.40 -8.36
C VAL A 108 -16.57 1.92 -8.72
N ASP A 109 -16.92 1.07 -7.76
CA ASP A 109 -17.10 -0.36 -7.94
C ASP A 109 -18.46 -0.71 -8.56
N ILE A 110 -18.73 -2.00 -8.75
CA ILE A 110 -19.99 -2.47 -9.38
C ILE A 110 -21.25 -2.17 -8.55
N GLU A 111 -21.10 -1.84 -7.27
CA GLU A 111 -22.20 -1.44 -6.38
C GLU A 111 -22.32 0.10 -6.26
N GLY A 112 -21.49 0.86 -6.98
CA GLY A 112 -21.49 2.32 -6.94
C GLY A 112 -20.72 2.92 -5.76
N ASN A 113 -19.97 2.13 -4.99
CA ASN A 113 -19.14 2.67 -3.91
C ASN A 113 -17.80 3.17 -4.46
N VAL A 114 -17.33 4.30 -3.93
CA VAL A 114 -16.06 4.92 -4.33
C VAL A 114 -14.88 4.00 -4.02
N LEU A 115 -13.97 3.86 -4.99
CA LEU A 115 -12.74 3.10 -4.85
C LEU A 115 -11.62 3.95 -4.22
N PRO A 116 -10.74 3.37 -3.40
CA PRO A 116 -9.56 4.08 -2.91
C PRO A 116 -8.62 4.52 -4.04
N THR A 117 -8.00 5.69 -3.88
CA THR A 117 -6.99 6.18 -4.82
C THR A 117 -5.80 5.20 -4.91
N LEU A 118 -5.44 4.81 -6.13
CA LEU A 118 -4.31 3.94 -6.43
C LEU A 118 -3.31 4.67 -7.30
N VAL A 119 -2.09 4.84 -6.79
CA VAL A 119 -1.01 5.55 -7.49
C VAL A 119 0.16 4.60 -7.75
N TYR A 120 0.61 4.57 -9.00
CA TYR A 120 1.85 3.94 -9.41
C TYR A 120 2.98 4.97 -9.43
N LEU A 121 4.12 4.64 -8.83
CA LEU A 121 5.32 5.48 -8.85
C LEU A 121 6.57 4.66 -9.16
N ALA A 122 7.26 5.02 -10.23
CA ALA A 122 8.67 4.74 -10.43
C ALA A 122 9.44 6.08 -10.34
N ARG A 123 10.20 6.25 -9.27
CA ARG A 123 11.04 7.45 -9.07
C ARG A 123 12.15 7.55 -10.10
N GLU A 124 12.62 8.76 -10.38
CA GLU A 124 13.76 8.96 -11.27
C GLU A 124 15.01 8.24 -10.74
N LYS A 125 15.78 7.67 -11.67
CA LYS A 125 17.11 7.14 -11.41
C LYS A 125 18.06 7.61 -12.49
N ARG A 126 19.27 7.94 -12.07
CA ARG A 126 20.37 8.37 -12.93
C ARG A 126 21.65 7.72 -12.41
N PRO A 127 22.55 7.23 -13.28
CA PRO A 127 23.77 6.54 -12.86
C PRO A 127 24.68 7.36 -11.93
N GLN A 128 24.62 8.69 -12.03
CA GLN A 128 25.45 9.61 -11.24
C GLN A 128 24.96 9.79 -9.79
N PHE A 129 23.75 9.33 -9.47
CA PHE A 129 23.12 9.54 -8.16
C PHE A 129 22.88 8.21 -7.45
N HIS A 130 23.38 8.10 -6.23
CA HIS A 130 23.10 6.94 -5.39
C HIS A 130 21.62 6.90 -5.04
N HIS A 131 20.97 5.75 -5.29
CA HIS A 131 19.51 5.68 -5.18
C HIS A 131 19.01 5.17 -3.83
N HIS A 132 19.86 4.68 -2.92
CA HIS A 132 19.48 4.26 -1.56
C HIS A 132 18.38 3.18 -1.50
N PHE A 133 18.34 2.27 -2.48
CA PHE A 133 17.46 1.08 -2.52
C PHE A 133 16.02 1.32 -2.01
N LYS A 134 15.59 0.59 -0.98
CA LYS A 134 14.25 0.64 -0.36
C LYS A 134 14.01 1.98 0.36
N ALA A 135 15.00 2.47 1.11
CA ALA A 135 14.88 3.74 1.84
C ALA A 135 14.59 4.91 0.90
N GLY A 136 15.35 5.04 -0.20
CA GLY A 136 15.11 6.09 -1.20
C GLY A 136 13.76 5.96 -1.92
N ALA A 137 13.24 4.73 -2.07
CA ALA A 137 11.89 4.51 -2.60
C ALA A 137 10.81 4.95 -1.61
N MET A 138 10.94 4.58 -0.32
CA MET A 138 9.99 4.98 0.72
C MET A 138 9.98 6.50 0.93
N ASN A 139 11.15 7.16 0.94
CA ASN A 139 11.23 8.62 1.04
C ASN A 139 10.54 9.33 -0.12
N ALA A 140 10.72 8.86 -1.35
CA ALA A 140 10.01 9.39 -2.51
C ALA A 140 8.48 9.22 -2.39
N LEU A 141 8.02 8.06 -1.89
CA LEU A 141 6.60 7.82 -1.64
C LEU A 141 6.03 8.74 -0.55
N ILE A 142 6.77 9.02 0.52
CA ILE A 142 6.35 9.95 1.58
C ILE A 142 6.14 11.35 1.00
N ARG A 143 7.09 11.84 0.18
CA ARG A 143 7.00 13.16 -0.46
C ARG A 143 5.85 13.26 -1.46
N VAL A 144 5.73 12.28 -2.36
CA VAL A 144 4.65 12.26 -3.36
C VAL A 144 3.28 12.13 -2.70
N SER A 145 3.14 11.25 -1.69
CA SER A 145 1.87 11.08 -0.98
C SER A 145 1.46 12.34 -0.20
N ALA A 146 2.42 13.14 0.30
CA ALA A 146 2.13 14.41 0.96
C ALA A 146 1.39 15.40 0.03
N ARG A 147 1.67 15.34 -1.28
CA ARG A 147 1.02 16.19 -2.28
C ARG A 147 -0.31 15.67 -2.79
N ILE A 148 -0.48 14.35 -2.83
CA ILE A 148 -1.67 13.69 -3.39
C ILE A 148 -2.78 13.57 -2.34
N SER A 149 -2.49 12.98 -1.18
CA SER A 149 -3.51 12.68 -0.15
C SER A 149 -3.17 13.28 1.21
N ASN A 150 -1.89 13.58 1.47
CA ASN A 150 -1.39 14.09 2.74
C ASN A 150 -1.86 13.29 3.98
N GLY A 151 -2.08 11.98 3.82
CA GLY A 151 -2.62 11.14 4.89
C GLY A 151 -1.73 11.15 6.14
N PRO A 152 -2.28 11.37 7.36
CA PRO A 152 -1.50 11.56 8.58
C PRO A 152 -0.84 10.27 9.08
N ILE A 153 -1.39 9.12 8.72
CA ILE A 153 -0.86 7.79 9.04
C ILE A 153 -0.40 7.11 7.76
N VAL A 154 0.78 6.49 7.79
CA VAL A 154 1.41 5.81 6.67
C VAL A 154 1.67 4.36 7.05
N LEU A 155 1.09 3.42 6.32
CA LEU A 155 1.39 2.00 6.46
C LEU A 155 2.44 1.58 5.43
N ASN A 156 3.49 0.89 5.86
CA ASN A 156 4.43 0.23 4.95
C ASN A 156 4.22 -1.29 4.95
N VAL A 157 4.21 -1.90 3.77
CA VAL A 157 4.02 -3.35 3.58
C VAL A 157 4.94 -3.84 2.46
N ASP A 158 5.60 -4.96 2.69
CA ASP A 158 6.41 -5.65 1.69
C ASP A 158 5.56 -6.52 0.74
N CYS A 159 6.07 -6.80 -0.45
CA CYS A 159 5.31 -7.45 -1.52
C CYS A 159 4.95 -8.92 -1.24
N ASP A 160 5.64 -9.56 -0.31
CA ASP A 160 5.39 -10.92 0.18
C ASP A 160 4.45 -10.95 1.39
N MET A 161 4.01 -9.78 1.88
CA MET A 161 3.12 -9.64 3.02
C MET A 161 1.72 -9.20 2.58
N TYR A 162 0.71 -9.70 3.28
CA TYR A 162 -0.68 -9.26 3.13
C TYR A 162 -1.36 -9.22 4.49
N SER A 163 -2.39 -8.36 4.63
CA SER A 163 -3.17 -8.30 5.86
C SER A 163 -4.03 -9.55 6.01
N ASN A 164 -3.97 -10.16 7.19
CA ASN A 164 -4.79 -11.30 7.59
C ASN A 164 -6.01 -10.90 8.45
N ASP A 165 -6.13 -9.62 8.83
CA ASP A 165 -7.25 -9.07 9.59
C ASP A 165 -7.60 -7.68 9.00
N SER A 166 -8.81 -7.53 8.44
CA SER A 166 -9.27 -6.22 7.94
C SER A 166 -9.46 -5.17 9.03
N GLU A 167 -9.52 -5.55 10.31
CA GLU A 167 -9.63 -4.62 11.43
C GLU A 167 -8.27 -4.03 11.86
N SER A 168 -7.15 -4.47 11.26
CA SER A 168 -5.80 -4.00 11.64
C SER A 168 -5.66 -2.47 11.57
N ILE A 169 -6.25 -1.84 10.55
CA ILE A 169 -6.24 -0.38 10.41
C ILE A 169 -7.02 0.26 11.57
N LYS A 170 -8.22 -0.25 11.87
CA LYS A 170 -9.06 0.28 12.95
C LYS A 170 -8.38 0.14 14.32
N ARG A 171 -7.79 -1.03 14.59
CA ARG A 171 -7.02 -1.29 15.82
C ARG A 171 -5.84 -0.33 15.96
N SER A 172 -5.11 -0.06 14.88
CA SER A 172 -4.00 0.91 14.88
C SER A 172 -4.48 2.33 15.14
N LEU A 173 -5.59 2.72 14.50
CA LEU A 173 -6.19 4.05 14.71
C LEU A 173 -6.66 4.24 16.15
N CYS A 174 -7.21 3.21 16.81
CA CYS A 174 -7.54 3.28 18.23
C CYS A 174 -6.34 3.67 19.10
N VAL A 175 -5.12 3.21 18.78
CA VAL A 175 -3.91 3.59 19.51
C VAL A 175 -3.52 5.05 19.22
N PHE A 176 -3.53 5.47 17.95
CA PHE A 176 -3.15 6.84 17.59
C PHE A 176 -4.14 7.92 18.05
N MET A 177 -5.41 7.54 18.16
CA MET A 177 -6.53 8.42 18.54
C MET A 177 -6.82 8.39 20.04
N ASP A 178 -6.03 7.66 20.83
CA ASP A 178 -6.13 7.73 22.29
C ASP A 178 -5.85 9.16 22.78
N GLU A 179 -6.80 9.72 23.53
CA GLU A 179 -6.78 11.13 23.94
C GLU A 179 -5.66 11.45 24.94
N GLU A 180 -5.27 10.45 25.74
CA GLU A 180 -4.27 10.62 26.80
C GLU A 180 -2.86 10.39 26.26
N LYS A 181 -2.62 9.31 25.51
CA LYS A 181 -1.28 8.84 25.14
C LYS A 181 -1.06 8.69 23.64
N GLY A 182 -2.10 8.82 22.81
CA GLY A 182 -1.98 8.59 21.37
C GLY A 182 -0.98 9.51 20.68
N HIS A 183 -0.79 10.72 21.23
CA HIS A 183 0.20 11.70 20.75
C HIS A 183 1.66 11.29 21.01
N GLU A 184 1.92 10.47 22.03
CA GLU A 184 3.25 9.90 22.34
C GLU A 184 3.65 8.80 21.35
N VAL A 185 2.68 8.20 20.65
CA VAL A 185 2.90 7.06 19.76
C VAL A 185 3.35 7.52 18.37
N ALA A 186 4.60 7.22 18.04
CA ALA A 186 5.18 7.48 16.72
C ALA A 186 4.77 6.44 15.67
N PHE A 187 4.64 5.17 16.06
CA PHE A 187 4.22 4.09 15.17
C PHE A 187 3.63 2.89 15.94
N VAL A 188 2.87 2.06 15.23
CA VAL A 188 2.30 0.79 15.72
C VAL A 188 2.82 -0.33 14.83
N GLN A 189 3.66 -1.20 15.40
CA GLN A 189 4.29 -2.31 14.68
C GLN A 189 3.51 -3.61 14.89
N TYR A 190 3.06 -4.23 13.81
CA TYR A 190 2.45 -5.56 13.86
C TYR A 190 3.51 -6.67 13.77
N PRO A 191 3.33 -7.80 14.45
CA PRO A 191 4.22 -8.94 14.29
C PRO A 191 4.05 -9.58 12.91
N GLN A 192 5.16 -10.01 12.32
CA GLN A 192 5.14 -10.79 11.08
C GLN A 192 4.79 -12.25 11.35
N ALA A 193 4.00 -12.85 10.46
CA ALA A 193 3.65 -14.26 10.51
C ALA A 193 3.83 -14.89 9.13
N PHE A 194 4.59 -15.98 9.07
CA PHE A 194 4.92 -16.67 7.83
C PHE A 194 4.05 -17.91 7.63
N CYS A 195 3.66 -18.16 6.38
CA CYS A 195 2.96 -19.38 5.98
C CYS A 195 3.93 -20.43 5.41
N ASN A 196 3.44 -21.65 5.15
CA ASN A 196 4.21 -22.78 4.60
C ASN A 196 5.36 -23.25 5.50
N LEU A 197 5.19 -23.16 6.83
CA LEU A 197 6.15 -23.67 7.80
C LEU A 197 6.18 -25.20 7.77
N THR A 198 7.38 -25.78 7.87
CA THR A 198 7.50 -27.23 8.06
C THR A 198 7.09 -27.60 9.48
N LYS A 199 6.58 -28.83 9.66
CA LYS A 199 6.13 -29.31 10.98
C LYS A 199 7.17 -29.14 12.09
N ASN A 200 8.45 -29.32 11.74
CA ASN A 200 9.56 -29.28 12.70
C ASN A 200 10.24 -27.91 12.78
N ASP A 201 9.94 -26.98 11.86
CA ASP A 201 10.52 -25.63 11.77
C ASP A 201 12.03 -25.57 12.10
N LEU A 202 12.82 -26.49 11.51
CA LEU A 202 14.23 -26.70 11.86
C LEU A 202 15.09 -25.44 11.71
N TYR A 203 14.68 -24.52 10.81
CA TYR A 203 15.38 -23.27 10.55
C TYR A 203 14.85 -22.08 11.37
N GLY A 204 13.82 -22.28 12.21
CA GLY A 204 13.24 -21.22 13.03
C GLY A 204 12.50 -20.14 12.23
N ASN A 205 11.98 -20.48 11.05
CA ASN A 205 11.33 -19.54 10.13
C ASN A 205 9.99 -19.02 10.65
N SER A 206 9.42 -19.64 11.70
CA SER A 206 8.18 -19.15 12.31
C SER A 206 8.35 -17.86 13.11
N TYR A 207 9.59 -17.44 13.42
CA TYR A 207 9.88 -16.30 14.30
C TYR A 207 9.11 -16.35 15.63
N ARG A 208 8.86 -17.56 16.17
CA ARG A 208 7.99 -17.76 17.33
C ARG A 208 8.48 -17.04 18.59
N VAL A 209 9.78 -17.09 18.88
CA VAL A 209 10.38 -16.45 20.06
C VAL A 209 10.24 -14.93 19.94
N PHE A 210 10.67 -14.39 18.81
CA PHE A 210 10.56 -12.97 18.50
C PHE A 210 9.13 -12.45 18.66
N ARG A 211 8.16 -13.13 18.02
CA ARG A 211 6.76 -12.73 18.05
C ARG A 211 6.09 -12.89 19.42
N LYS A 212 6.37 -13.96 20.16
CA LYS A 212 5.64 -14.30 21.39
C LYS A 212 6.28 -13.80 22.68
N LEU A 213 7.59 -13.53 22.67
CA LEU A 213 8.34 -13.17 23.87
C LEU A 213 9.02 -11.81 23.71
N GLU A 214 9.86 -11.64 22.68
CA GLU A 214 10.70 -10.43 22.57
C GLU A 214 9.86 -9.20 22.22
N PHE A 215 8.92 -9.31 21.27
CA PHE A 215 8.04 -8.21 20.88
C PHE A 215 7.21 -7.65 22.06
N PRO A 216 6.44 -8.48 22.80
CA PRO A 216 5.74 -7.99 23.99
C PRO A 216 6.69 -7.47 25.08
N GLY A 217 7.89 -8.07 25.19
CA GLY A 217 8.91 -7.62 26.15
C GLY A 217 9.44 -6.22 25.83
N PHE A 218 9.71 -5.91 24.56
CA PHE A 218 10.11 -4.56 24.13
C PHE A 218 8.97 -3.56 24.29
N ASP A 219 7.74 -3.97 23.99
CA ASP A 219 6.56 -3.12 24.18
C ASP A 219 6.39 -2.71 25.66
N ALA A 220 6.61 -3.65 26.59
CA ALA A 220 6.64 -3.36 28.03
C ALA A 220 7.80 -2.45 28.47
N ASN A 221 8.82 -2.26 27.62
CA ASN A 221 10.00 -1.44 27.88
C ASN A 221 10.11 -0.25 26.90
N GLY A 222 8.99 0.40 26.61
CA GLY A 222 8.97 1.66 25.84
C GLY A 222 8.72 1.51 24.33
N GLY A 223 8.42 0.30 23.85
CA GLY A 223 7.93 0.07 22.49
C GLY A 223 8.81 -0.89 21.68
N SER A 224 8.18 -1.54 20.70
CA SER A 224 8.87 -2.45 19.77
C SER A 224 9.71 -1.70 18.73
N CYS A 225 10.72 -2.36 18.17
CA CYS A 225 11.50 -1.81 17.07
C CYS A 225 10.75 -1.90 15.73
N TYR A 226 11.08 -1.01 14.80
CA TYR A 226 10.61 -1.11 13.42
C TYR A 226 11.33 -2.24 12.68
N ILE A 227 10.57 -3.20 12.14
CA ILE A 227 11.12 -4.41 11.51
C ILE A 227 10.93 -4.48 9.98
N GLY A 228 10.60 -3.35 9.36
CA GLY A 228 10.67 -3.21 7.89
C GLY A 228 9.36 -3.40 7.11
N THR A 229 8.29 -3.90 7.73
CA THR A 229 6.95 -4.13 7.13
C THR A 229 5.88 -4.24 8.21
N GLY A 230 4.62 -4.01 7.86
CA GLY A 230 3.47 -4.15 8.76
C GLY A 230 3.44 -3.10 9.87
N CYS A 231 3.95 -1.90 9.60
CA CYS A 231 4.02 -0.83 10.59
C CYS A 231 3.21 0.39 10.14
N PHE A 232 2.34 0.86 11.02
CA PHE A 232 1.63 2.12 10.83
C PHE A 232 2.45 3.21 11.48
N HIS A 233 2.82 4.24 10.71
CA HIS A 233 3.64 5.35 11.19
C HIS A 233 2.84 6.65 11.18
N ARG A 234 3.08 7.49 12.18
CA ARG A 234 2.70 8.90 12.12
C ARG A 234 3.58 9.60 11.08
N ARG A 235 2.98 10.26 10.10
CA ARG A 235 3.70 10.98 9.04
C ARG A 235 4.65 12.01 9.63
N GLU A 236 4.20 12.77 10.62
CA GLU A 236 5.02 13.81 11.25
C GLU A 236 6.31 13.24 11.85
N ALA A 237 6.23 12.07 12.51
CA ALA A 237 7.40 11.39 13.04
C ALA A 237 8.36 10.94 11.92
N LEU A 238 7.84 10.46 10.78
CA LEU A 238 8.67 10.14 9.60
C LEU A 238 9.30 11.38 8.96
N CYS A 239 8.64 12.54 9.05
CA CYS A 239 9.17 13.81 8.57
C CYS A 239 10.12 14.49 9.58
N GLY A 240 10.35 13.87 10.74
CA GLY A 240 11.29 14.34 11.75
C GLY A 240 10.67 15.15 12.89
N LYS A 241 9.39 15.53 12.82
CA LYS A 241 8.77 16.39 13.85
C LYS A 241 9.10 15.91 15.24
N LYS A 242 9.77 16.76 16.02
CA LYS A 242 10.13 16.45 17.41
C LYS A 242 8.86 16.38 18.24
N TYR A 243 8.80 15.39 19.10
CA TYR A 243 7.72 15.24 20.05
C TYR A 243 7.72 16.42 21.05
N ASP A 244 6.52 16.90 21.35
CA ASP A 244 6.20 17.92 22.35
C ASP A 244 4.88 17.51 23.00
N GLU A 245 4.78 17.57 24.33
CA GLU A 245 3.57 17.23 25.09
C GLU A 245 2.37 18.09 24.70
N THR A 246 2.62 19.29 24.16
CA THR A 246 1.57 20.18 23.65
C THR A 246 1.11 19.82 22.24
N CYS A 247 1.82 18.95 21.51
CA CYS A 247 1.44 18.49 20.18
C CYS A 247 0.27 17.51 20.24
N LYS A 248 -0.93 18.05 20.49
CA LYS A 248 -2.18 17.32 20.25
C LYS A 248 -2.50 17.36 18.76
N VAL A 249 -2.84 16.20 18.22
CA VAL A 249 -3.20 16.07 16.81
C VAL A 249 -4.65 16.48 16.64
N ASP A 250 -4.88 17.55 15.89
CA ASP A 250 -6.22 17.95 15.49
C ASP A 250 -6.69 17.06 14.33
N TRP A 251 -7.37 15.98 14.68
CA TRP A 251 -7.94 15.04 13.70
C TRP A 251 -9.08 15.65 12.87
N GLU A 252 -9.75 16.70 13.36
CA GLU A 252 -10.84 17.36 12.64
C GLU A 252 -10.29 18.24 11.51
N GLN A 253 -9.25 19.03 11.77
CA GLN A 253 -8.58 19.85 10.75
C GLN A 253 -7.99 19.00 9.61
N LEU A 254 -7.53 17.78 9.90
CA LEU A 254 -6.97 16.88 8.90
C LEU A 254 -8.02 16.38 7.89
N ASN A 255 -9.31 16.36 8.23
CA ASN A 255 -10.38 15.94 7.33
C ASN A 255 -10.73 16.96 6.23
N HIS A 256 -10.29 18.21 6.37
CA HIS A 256 -10.69 19.31 5.47
C HIS A 256 -9.74 19.57 4.30
N ARG A 257 -8.59 18.90 4.22
CA ARG A 257 -7.63 19.10 3.12
C ARG A 257 -8.04 18.32 1.87
N ARG A 258 -8.91 18.92 1.05
CA ARG A 258 -9.24 18.37 -0.28
C ARG A 258 -8.34 19.01 -1.35
N VAL A 259 -7.63 18.16 -2.09
CA VAL A 259 -6.88 18.57 -3.27
C VAL A 259 -7.86 18.67 -4.45
N GLU A 260 -8.12 19.88 -4.92
CA GLU A 260 -9.07 20.16 -6.01
C GLU A 260 -8.49 19.91 -7.42
N GLU A 261 -7.17 19.81 -7.53
CA GLU A 261 -6.52 19.61 -8.82
C GLU A 261 -6.81 18.22 -9.42
N SER A 262 -6.94 18.21 -10.75
CA SER A 262 -7.17 17.00 -11.52
C SER A 262 -6.00 16.02 -11.40
N ALA A 263 -6.27 14.74 -11.64
CA ALA A 263 -5.25 13.70 -11.65
C ALA A 263 -4.07 14.02 -12.58
N SER A 264 -4.32 14.60 -13.77
CA SER A 264 -3.25 14.94 -14.71
C SER A 264 -2.33 16.05 -14.20
N VAL A 265 -2.87 17.05 -13.51
CA VAL A 265 -2.07 18.13 -12.89
C VAL A 265 -1.24 17.58 -11.73
N LEU A 266 -1.82 16.71 -10.91
CA LEU A 266 -1.09 16.07 -9.82
C LEU A 266 0.03 15.17 -10.33
N GLU A 267 -0.21 14.37 -11.37
CA GLU A 267 0.83 13.55 -11.94
C GLU A 267 2.00 14.38 -12.46
N ALA A 268 1.73 15.50 -13.13
CA ALA A 268 2.77 16.38 -13.65
C ALA A 268 3.56 17.07 -12.52
N THR A 269 2.87 17.63 -11.52
CA THR A 269 3.50 18.37 -10.42
C THR A 269 4.27 17.47 -9.45
N CYS A 270 3.76 16.26 -9.17
CA CYS A 270 4.41 15.31 -8.27
C CYS A 270 5.69 14.68 -8.83
N LYS A 271 5.92 14.70 -10.15
CA LYS A 271 7.12 14.10 -10.75
C LYS A 271 8.42 14.66 -10.20
N VAL A 272 8.44 15.97 -9.88
CA VAL A 272 9.59 16.67 -9.30
C VAL A 272 9.94 16.13 -7.90
N LEU A 273 8.93 15.76 -7.11
CA LEU A 273 9.11 15.25 -5.74
C LEU A 273 9.80 13.88 -5.69
N ALA A 274 9.78 13.14 -6.79
CA ALA A 274 10.43 11.84 -6.94
C ALA A 274 11.71 11.89 -7.78
N SER A 275 12.27 13.09 -8.03
CA SER A 275 13.57 13.23 -8.69
C SER A 275 14.71 12.68 -7.82
N CYS A 276 15.74 12.14 -8.46
CA CYS A 276 16.93 11.64 -7.77
C CYS A 276 17.80 12.75 -7.15
N THR A 277 17.58 14.01 -7.53
CA THR A 277 18.32 15.18 -7.00
C THR A 277 17.56 15.93 -5.92
N PHE A 278 16.33 15.53 -5.61
CA PHE A 278 15.44 16.25 -4.70
C PHE A 278 16.09 16.51 -3.33
N GLU A 279 16.73 15.50 -2.75
CA GLU A 279 17.34 15.56 -1.41
C GLU A 279 18.64 16.39 -1.39
N GLN A 280 19.33 16.51 -2.53
CA GLN A 280 20.51 17.38 -2.63
C GLN A 280 20.11 18.85 -2.71
N ASN A 281 19.01 19.13 -3.42
CA ASN A 281 18.50 20.46 -3.69
C ASN A 281 17.46 20.96 -2.68
N SER A 282 17.22 20.22 -1.60
CA SER A 282 16.27 20.61 -0.55
C SER A 282 16.85 20.35 0.86
N PRO A 283 16.25 20.94 1.90
CA PRO A 283 16.56 20.61 3.29
C PRO A 283 16.10 19.20 3.72
N TRP A 284 15.42 18.45 2.84
CA TRP A 284 14.88 17.13 3.16
C TRP A 284 15.97 16.16 3.63
N GLY A 285 15.82 15.65 4.85
CA GLY A 285 16.79 14.74 5.47
C GLY A 285 18.03 15.43 6.06
N LYS A 286 18.17 16.75 5.93
CA LYS A 286 19.21 17.57 6.60
C LYS A 286 18.65 18.32 7.81
N GLU A 287 17.40 18.76 7.71
CA GLU A 287 16.67 19.38 8.81
C GLU A 287 15.55 18.46 9.25
N VAL A 288 15.42 18.35 10.57
CA VAL A 288 14.29 17.71 11.24
C VAL A 288 13.13 18.70 11.09
N CYS A 289 12.15 18.41 10.23
CA CYS A 289 11.04 19.33 9.94
C CYS A 289 10.20 19.66 11.18
#